data_AF-A0A8T2ZW02-F1
#
_entry.id   AF-A0A8T2ZW02-F1
#
_cell.length_a   1.000
_cell.length_b   1.000
_cell.length_c   1.000
_cell.angle_alpha   90.00
_cell.angle_beta   90.00
_cell.angle_gamma   90.00
#
_symmetry.space_group_name_H-M   'P 1'
#
loop_
_entity.id
_entity.type
_entity.pdbx_description
1 polymer ?
#
loop_
_entity_poly.entity_id
_entity_poly.type
_entity_poly.pdbx_seq_one_letter_code
_entity_poly.pdbx_strand_id
1 'polypeptide(L)'
;MGSLQLNSYGLAPFQVPTNKSLKPSRHTISFSPSRLKIRAVSTVPESSSEAKEPEEPPCVHLAFVHSVLLPDGTPDVHFRNAPGGQKLRDIMMDTNIELYGPYSRALLNCGGGGTCATCMVEVIEGKELLSPRTDNEKEKLKKKPKNWRLACQTTVGNPDSRGLVVIQQLPEWKAHEWNYEKLLFSEMLSEIQSD
;
A
#
# COMPACT_ATOMS: atom_id res chain seq x y z
N MET A 1 31.04 -59.15 -21.90
CA MET A 1 30.85 -59.41 -20.46
C MET A 1 31.39 -58.21 -19.69
N GLY A 2 30.52 -57.30 -19.28
CA GLY A 2 30.87 -56.09 -18.55
C GLY A 2 29.57 -55.44 -18.07
N SER A 3 29.09 -55.88 -16.91
CA SER A 3 27.79 -55.51 -16.34
C SER A 3 27.83 -54.10 -15.74
N LEU A 4 26.87 -53.28 -16.15
CA LEU A 4 26.54 -51.97 -15.59
C LEU A 4 25.90 -52.15 -14.20
N GLN A 5 26.42 -51.46 -13.18
CA GLN A 5 25.76 -51.31 -11.88
C GLN A 5 25.13 -49.92 -11.76
N LEU A 6 23.79 -49.90 -11.71
CA LEU A 6 22.98 -48.74 -11.35
C LEU A 6 22.72 -48.80 -9.84
N ASN A 7 23.04 -47.71 -9.13
CA ASN A 7 22.78 -47.58 -7.70
C ASN A 7 21.38 -46.99 -7.48
N SER A 8 20.44 -47.80 -6.98
CA SER A 8 19.10 -47.40 -6.60
C SER A 8 19.05 -47.04 -5.11
N TYR A 9 18.90 -45.75 -4.79
CA TYR A 9 18.54 -45.36 -3.43
C TYR A 9 17.01 -45.41 -3.27
N GLY A 10 16.58 -46.24 -2.33
CA GLY A 10 15.21 -46.67 -2.12
C GLY A 10 14.27 -45.60 -1.59
N LEU A 11 13.02 -45.72 -2.01
CA LEU A 11 11.84 -45.03 -1.48
C LEU A 11 11.46 -45.65 -0.12
N ALA A 12 11.26 -44.79 0.89
CA ALA A 12 10.64 -45.18 2.16
C ALA A 12 9.15 -44.73 2.18
N PRO A 13 8.23 -45.53 2.76
CA PRO A 13 6.79 -45.26 2.71
C PRO A 13 6.24 -44.38 3.84
N PHE A 14 5.17 -43.66 3.50
CA PHE A 14 4.13 -42.97 4.27
C PHE A 14 4.03 -43.18 5.79
N GLN A 15 3.86 -42.07 6.53
CA GLN A 15 2.92 -41.98 7.67
C GLN A 15 2.20 -40.62 7.69
N VAL A 16 0.86 -40.67 7.74
CA VAL A 16 -0.07 -39.54 7.79
C VAL A 16 -0.37 -39.21 9.26
N PRO A 17 -0.30 -37.94 9.72
CA PRO A 17 -0.82 -37.58 11.04
C PRO A 17 -2.34 -37.40 11.00
N THR A 18 -2.99 -38.08 11.93
CA THR A 18 -4.43 -38.13 12.17
C THR A 18 -4.99 -36.85 12.79
N ASN A 19 -6.21 -36.51 12.36
CA ASN A 19 -7.06 -35.42 12.86
C ASN A 19 -7.24 -35.43 14.38
N LYS A 20 -7.06 -34.27 15.03
CA LYS A 20 -7.55 -34.01 16.38
C LYS A 20 -8.79 -33.13 16.29
N SER A 21 -9.95 -33.76 16.44
CA SER A 21 -11.27 -33.12 16.47
C SER A 21 -11.41 -32.25 17.73
N LEU A 22 -11.56 -30.94 17.55
CA LEU A 22 -11.98 -30.02 18.60
C LEU A 22 -13.49 -30.21 18.84
N LYS A 23 -13.88 -30.40 20.11
CA LYS A 23 -15.28 -30.53 20.54
C LYS A 23 -15.89 -29.13 20.70
N PRO A 24 -17.09 -28.84 20.17
CA PRO A 24 -17.79 -27.59 20.50
C PRO A 24 -18.48 -27.69 21.86
N SER A 25 -18.17 -26.74 22.75
CA SER A 25 -18.89 -26.51 24.00
C SER A 25 -20.27 -25.93 23.70
N ARG A 26 -21.34 -26.62 24.14
CA ARG A 26 -22.71 -26.12 24.08
C ARG A 26 -23.02 -25.38 25.39
N HIS A 27 -23.01 -24.06 25.35
CA HIS A 27 -23.65 -23.25 26.38
C HIS A 27 -25.07 -22.90 25.91
N THR A 28 -26.06 -23.55 26.51
CA THR A 28 -27.47 -23.21 26.39
C THR A 28 -27.75 -21.99 27.27
N ILE A 29 -27.93 -20.82 26.64
CA ILE A 29 -28.46 -19.62 27.31
C ILE A 29 -29.98 -19.67 27.17
N SER A 30 -30.67 -19.92 28.28
CA SER A 30 -32.12 -19.80 28.36
C SER A 30 -32.48 -18.33 28.56
N PHE A 31 -33.17 -17.74 27.59
CA PHE A 31 -33.71 -16.38 27.68
C PHE A 31 -35.15 -16.45 28.18
N SER A 32 -35.37 -16.05 29.43
CA SER A 32 -36.70 -15.77 29.98
C SER A 32 -37.12 -14.35 29.59
N PRO A 33 -38.27 -14.12 28.93
CA PRO A 33 -38.74 -12.77 28.62
C PRO A 33 -39.50 -12.20 29.82
N SER A 34 -38.83 -11.43 30.67
CA SER A 34 -39.49 -10.53 31.62
C SER A 34 -40.03 -9.31 30.87
N ARG A 35 -41.36 -9.15 30.89
CA ARG A 35 -42.07 -8.02 30.28
C ARG A 35 -41.72 -6.72 31.00
N LEU A 36 -40.77 -5.94 30.49
CA LEU A 36 -40.58 -4.55 30.91
C LEU A 36 -41.55 -3.63 30.17
N LYS A 37 -42.38 -2.94 30.95
CA LYS A 37 -43.39 -1.98 30.48
C LYS A 37 -42.74 -0.59 30.45
N ILE A 38 -42.26 -0.16 29.28
CA ILE A 38 -41.64 1.15 29.11
C ILE A 38 -42.75 2.19 28.85
N ARG A 39 -42.81 3.22 29.71
CA ARG A 39 -43.65 4.42 29.51
C ARG A 39 -42.92 5.39 28.59
N ALA A 40 -43.56 5.78 27.49
CA ALA A 40 -43.11 6.87 26.65
C ALA A 40 -43.37 8.22 27.36
N VAL A 41 -42.32 9.02 27.53
CA VAL A 41 -42.43 10.45 27.85
C VAL A 41 -41.93 11.22 26.63
N SER A 42 -42.80 12.05 26.10
CA SER A 42 -42.52 12.99 25.03
C SER A 42 -41.81 14.20 25.63
N THR A 43 -40.65 14.56 25.07
CA THR A 43 -40.03 15.87 25.26
C THR A 43 -39.96 16.60 23.92
N VAL A 44 -40.45 17.83 23.97
CA VAL A 44 -40.70 18.84 22.94
C VAL A 44 -39.36 19.31 22.31
N PRO A 45 -39.34 19.86 21.08
CA PRO A 45 -38.12 20.08 20.31
C PRO A 45 -37.56 21.48 20.57
N GLU A 46 -36.31 21.58 21.02
CA GLU A 46 -35.47 22.74 20.73
C GLU A 46 -34.02 22.44 21.08
N SER A 47 -33.21 22.23 20.05
CA SER A 47 -31.80 22.59 20.08
C SER A 47 -31.38 22.66 18.62
N SER A 48 -31.17 23.88 18.16
CA SER A 48 -30.50 24.22 16.91
C SER A 48 -29.14 23.53 16.90
N SER A 49 -29.10 22.32 16.32
CA SER A 49 -27.86 21.69 15.91
C SER A 49 -27.37 22.44 14.67
N GLU A 50 -26.43 23.36 14.86
CA GLU A 50 -25.44 23.65 13.82
C GLU A 50 -24.81 22.31 13.43
N ALA A 51 -25.28 21.79 12.30
CA ALA A 51 -24.71 20.61 11.67
C ALA A 51 -23.32 21.01 11.18
N LYS A 52 -22.31 20.73 12.00
CA LYS A 52 -20.93 20.66 11.54
C LYS A 52 -20.92 19.54 10.49
N GLU A 53 -20.71 19.89 9.23
CA GLU A 53 -20.47 18.89 8.19
C GLU A 53 -19.40 17.91 8.68
N PRO A 54 -19.50 16.61 8.36
CA PRO A 54 -18.45 15.65 8.70
C PRO A 54 -17.17 16.11 8.01
N GLU A 55 -16.27 16.77 8.73
CA GLU A 55 -14.96 17.15 8.20
C GLU A 55 -14.27 15.86 7.75
N GLU A 56 -14.06 15.71 6.45
CA GLU A 56 -13.46 14.51 5.88
C GLU A 56 -12.11 14.23 6.57
N PRO A 57 -11.87 12.97 6.98
CA PRO A 57 -10.67 12.63 7.70
C PRO A 57 -9.43 13.02 6.88
N PRO A 58 -8.41 13.62 7.53
CA PRO A 58 -7.18 14.02 6.83
C PRO A 58 -6.58 12.83 6.09
N CYS A 59 -6.34 12.99 4.79
CA CYS A 59 -5.70 11.98 3.95
C CYS A 59 -4.70 12.63 2.99
N VAL A 60 -3.69 11.85 2.63
CA VAL A 60 -2.72 12.21 1.59
C VAL A 60 -3.08 11.45 0.33
N HIS A 61 -3.20 12.19 -0.78
CA HIS A 61 -3.39 11.65 -2.11
C HIS A 61 -2.02 11.24 -2.68
N LEU A 62 -1.97 10.07 -3.31
CA LEU A 62 -0.78 9.49 -3.89
C LEU A 62 -1.05 9.17 -5.36
N ALA A 63 -0.26 9.75 -6.25
CA ALA A 63 -0.24 9.41 -7.66
C ALA A 63 0.99 8.55 -7.96
N PHE A 64 0.78 7.31 -8.36
CA PHE A 64 1.86 6.38 -8.71
C PHE A 64 1.97 6.24 -10.21
N VAL A 65 3.05 6.75 -10.78
CA VAL A 65 3.33 6.66 -12.22
C VAL A 65 4.09 5.39 -12.53
N HIS A 66 3.54 4.55 -13.39
CA HIS A 66 4.16 3.29 -13.77
C HIS A 66 5.44 3.52 -14.59
N SER A 67 6.32 2.52 -14.65
CA SER A 67 7.57 2.61 -15.41
C SER A 67 7.41 2.41 -16.92
N VAL A 68 6.22 2.02 -17.36
CA VAL A 68 5.87 1.76 -18.77
C VAL A 68 4.70 2.67 -19.14
N LEU A 69 4.79 3.34 -20.30
CA LEU A 69 3.69 4.14 -20.83
C LEU A 69 2.57 3.23 -21.33
N LEU A 70 1.37 3.79 -21.39
CA LEU A 70 0.25 3.22 -22.11
C LEU A 70 0.55 3.16 -23.63
N PRO A 71 -0.17 2.33 -24.41
CA PRO A 71 0.06 2.20 -25.85
C PRO A 71 -0.06 3.51 -26.65
N ASP A 72 -0.77 4.50 -26.12
CA ASP A 72 -0.91 5.84 -26.70
C ASP A 72 0.25 6.79 -26.36
N GLY A 73 1.20 6.35 -25.53
CA GLY A 73 2.35 7.14 -25.08
C GLY A 73 2.06 8.03 -23.88
N THR A 74 0.88 7.91 -23.25
CA THR A 74 0.58 8.60 -21.99
C THR A 74 1.09 7.79 -20.79
N PRO A 75 1.50 8.44 -19.69
CA PRO A 75 1.93 7.72 -18.50
C PRO A 75 0.74 7.08 -17.80
N ASP A 76 0.94 5.84 -17.37
CA ASP A 76 -0.04 5.09 -16.60
C ASP A 76 0.04 5.53 -15.13
N VAL A 77 -1.03 6.17 -14.63
CA VAL A 77 -1.09 6.75 -13.28
C VAL A 77 -2.14 6.05 -12.44
N HIS A 78 -1.73 5.57 -11.27
CA HIS A 78 -2.61 4.96 -10.29
C HIS A 78 -2.77 5.87 -9.07
N PHE A 79 -4.00 6.34 -8.81
CA PHE A 79 -4.32 7.15 -7.65
C PHE A 79 -4.69 6.29 -6.43
N ARG A 80 -4.16 6.65 -5.26
CA ARG A 80 -4.47 6.02 -3.97
C ARG A 80 -4.57 7.09 -2.89
N ASN A 81 -5.34 6.79 -1.85
CA ASN A 81 -5.42 7.63 -0.65
C ASN A 81 -4.86 6.85 0.53
N ALA A 82 -4.10 7.53 1.39
CA ALA A 82 -3.57 6.92 2.60
C ALA A 82 -3.60 7.92 3.77
N PRO A 83 -3.95 7.45 4.98
CA PRO A 83 -3.63 8.18 6.21
C PRO A 83 -2.12 8.46 6.28
N GLY A 84 -1.75 9.65 6.77
CA GLY A 84 -0.34 9.94 7.01
C GLY A 84 0.24 9.13 8.18
N GLY A 85 1.56 9.12 8.30
CA GLY A 85 2.32 8.32 9.27
C GLY A 85 2.68 6.91 8.79
N GLN A 86 2.21 6.47 7.62
CA GLN A 86 2.47 5.13 7.09
C GLN A 86 3.74 5.07 6.23
N LYS A 87 4.36 3.89 6.13
CA LYS A 87 5.48 3.68 5.20
C LYS A 87 4.96 3.60 3.78
N LEU A 88 5.66 4.28 2.87
CA LEU A 88 5.29 4.32 1.45
C LEU A 88 5.25 2.92 0.83
N ARG A 89 6.17 2.04 1.23
CA ARG A 89 6.16 0.64 0.79
C ARG A 89 4.88 -0.09 1.17
N ASP A 90 4.43 0.06 2.42
CA ASP A 90 3.29 -0.70 2.92
C ASP A 90 2.04 -0.24 2.17
N ILE A 91 1.87 1.07 1.98
CA ILE A 91 0.80 1.63 1.13
C ILE A 91 0.84 1.04 -0.29
N MET A 92 2.02 1.01 -0.92
CA MET A 92 2.14 0.45 -2.28
C MET A 92 1.77 -1.03 -2.32
N MET A 93 2.24 -1.83 -1.36
CA MET A 93 1.95 -3.27 -1.33
C MET A 93 0.49 -3.56 -1.01
N ASP A 94 -0.09 -2.87 -0.03
CA ASP A 94 -1.48 -3.06 0.42
C ASP A 94 -2.49 -2.63 -0.64
N THR A 95 -2.09 -1.74 -1.55
CA THR A 95 -2.94 -1.21 -2.63
C THR A 95 -2.58 -1.74 -4.03
N ASN A 96 -1.81 -2.85 -4.06
CA ASN A 96 -1.39 -3.55 -5.26
C ASN A 96 -0.67 -2.66 -6.30
N ILE A 97 0.14 -1.71 -5.83
CA ILE A 97 1.06 -0.93 -6.65
C ILE A 97 2.39 -1.66 -6.73
N GLU A 98 2.84 -1.93 -7.95
CA GLU A 98 4.10 -2.62 -8.20
C GLU A 98 5.28 -1.75 -7.75
N LEU A 99 6.07 -2.27 -6.80
CA LEU A 99 7.24 -1.56 -6.25
C LEU A 99 8.56 -2.18 -6.71
N TYR A 100 8.60 -3.49 -6.95
CA TYR A 100 9.86 -4.22 -7.07
C TYR A 100 10.21 -4.56 -8.51
N GLY A 101 9.22 -4.75 -9.38
CA GLY A 101 9.39 -5.09 -10.78
C GLY A 101 10.35 -6.28 -10.95
N PRO A 102 11.48 -6.12 -11.64
CA PRO A 102 12.49 -7.17 -11.80
C PRO A 102 13.11 -7.69 -10.49
N TYR A 103 13.00 -6.94 -9.39
CA TYR A 103 13.49 -7.30 -8.06
C TYR A 103 12.46 -8.02 -7.18
N SER A 104 11.28 -8.37 -7.72
CA SER A 104 10.18 -8.98 -6.96
C SER A 104 10.50 -10.36 -6.37
N ARG A 105 11.51 -11.06 -6.89
CA ARG A 105 11.94 -12.37 -6.37
C ARG A 105 12.30 -12.27 -4.88
N ALA A 106 11.81 -13.20 -4.07
CA ALA A 106 11.89 -13.16 -2.60
C ALA A 106 13.31 -12.96 -2.04
N LEU A 107 14.34 -13.42 -2.74
CA LEU A 107 15.75 -13.29 -2.31
C LEU A 107 16.37 -11.92 -2.65
N LEU A 108 15.66 -11.06 -3.38
CA LEU A 108 16.17 -9.79 -3.88
C LEU A 108 15.63 -8.57 -3.11
N ASN A 109 14.69 -8.75 -2.18
CA ASN A 109 14.20 -7.67 -1.34
C ASN A 109 14.35 -8.00 0.16
N CYS A 110 14.77 -7.01 0.94
CA CYS A 110 15.08 -7.17 2.38
C CYS A 110 13.86 -7.07 3.30
N GLY A 111 12.64 -7.22 2.79
CA GLY A 111 11.45 -7.12 3.63
C GLY A 111 11.22 -5.75 4.29
N GLY A 112 11.96 -4.70 3.89
CA GLY A 112 11.80 -3.34 4.40
C GLY A 112 12.96 -2.83 5.27
N GLY A 113 13.99 -3.66 5.50
CA GLY A 113 15.15 -3.30 6.33
C GLY A 113 16.09 -2.22 5.76
N GLY A 114 15.83 -1.68 4.56
CA GLY A 114 16.61 -0.59 3.97
C GLY A 114 18.01 -0.98 3.46
N THR A 115 18.37 -2.26 3.43
CA THR A 115 19.73 -2.73 3.09
C THR A 115 19.91 -3.14 1.63
N CYS A 116 18.88 -3.68 0.99
CA CYS A 116 18.93 -4.16 -0.40
C CYS A 116 18.86 -3.05 -1.46
N ALA A 117 18.32 -1.88 -1.10
CA ALA A 117 18.04 -0.77 -2.02
C ALA A 117 17.14 -1.12 -3.22
N THR A 118 16.31 -2.17 -3.15
CA THR A 118 15.41 -2.53 -4.26
C THR A 118 14.03 -1.88 -4.21
N CYS A 119 13.68 -1.25 -3.08
CA CYS A 119 12.43 -0.49 -2.88
C CYS A 119 12.55 0.96 -3.40
N MET A 120 13.32 1.20 -4.47
CA MET A 120 13.61 2.54 -4.98
C MET A 120 12.42 3.15 -5.71
N VAL A 121 12.12 4.39 -5.38
CA VAL A 121 11.14 5.22 -6.06
C VAL A 121 11.71 6.60 -6.30
N GLU A 122 11.17 7.30 -7.28
CA GLU A 122 11.51 8.69 -7.55
C GLU A 122 10.35 9.60 -7.13
N VAL A 123 10.64 10.60 -6.29
CA VAL A 123 9.66 11.61 -5.87
C VAL A 123 9.66 12.72 -6.92
N ILE A 124 8.52 12.92 -7.56
CA ILE A 124 8.33 13.99 -8.55
C ILE A 124 7.82 15.24 -7.82
N GLU A 125 6.77 15.09 -6.99
CA GLU A 125 6.19 16.16 -6.18
C GLU A 125 5.84 15.68 -4.76
N GLY A 126 5.59 16.62 -3.85
CA GLY A 126 5.17 16.32 -2.48
C GLY A 126 6.30 15.89 -1.54
N LYS A 127 7.55 16.31 -1.80
CA LYS A 127 8.72 15.91 -0.99
C LYS A 127 8.61 16.37 0.46
N GLU A 128 8.01 17.52 0.69
CA GLU A 128 7.73 18.11 2.00
C GLU A 128 6.72 17.31 2.83
N LEU A 129 5.88 16.52 2.16
CA LEU A 129 4.98 15.56 2.80
C LEU A 129 5.68 14.23 3.11
N LEU A 130 6.99 14.11 2.92
CA LEU A 130 7.72 12.89 3.21
C LEU A 130 8.70 13.09 4.35
N SER A 131 8.93 12.04 5.13
CA SER A 131 9.94 12.07 6.18
C SER A 131 11.32 12.43 5.63
N PRO A 132 12.21 13.04 6.44
CA PRO A 132 13.60 13.24 6.09
C PRO A 132 14.27 11.92 5.69
N ARG A 133 15.35 12.02 4.90
CA ARG A 133 16.12 10.84 4.48
C ARG A 133 16.83 10.20 5.67
N THR A 134 16.67 8.89 5.81
CA THR A 134 17.42 8.11 6.82
C THR A 134 18.87 7.91 6.41
N ASP A 135 19.73 7.48 7.33
CA ASP A 135 21.16 7.25 7.01
C ASP A 135 21.35 6.09 6.04
N ASN A 136 20.53 5.03 6.14
CA ASN A 136 20.46 3.96 5.15
C ASN A 136 20.13 4.51 3.75
N GLU A 137 19.16 5.42 3.65
CA GLU A 137 18.84 6.06 2.37
C GLU A 137 20.00 6.91 1.85
N LYS A 138 20.71 7.64 2.71
CA LYS A 138 21.87 8.45 2.30
C LYS A 138 23.00 7.56 1.79
N GLU A 139 23.27 6.45 2.46
CA GLU A 139 24.34 5.54 2.09
C GLU A 139 24.02 4.78 0.78
N LYS A 140 22.83 4.18 0.69
CA LYS A 140 22.45 3.30 -0.42
C LYS A 140 22.21 4.05 -1.72
N LEU A 141 21.70 5.27 -1.63
CA LEU A 141 21.36 6.09 -2.80
C LEU A 141 22.38 7.22 -3.04
N LYS A 142 23.58 7.17 -2.45
CA LYS A 142 24.61 8.22 -2.58
C LYS A 142 25.02 8.54 -4.03
N LYS A 143 24.85 7.58 -4.94
CA LYS A 143 25.15 7.72 -6.39
C LYS A 143 23.90 7.98 -7.24
N LYS A 144 22.73 8.16 -6.62
CA LYS A 144 21.44 8.35 -7.29
C LYS A 144 20.97 9.80 -7.18
N PRO A 145 20.02 10.24 -8.02
CA PRO A 145 19.42 11.56 -7.90
C PRO A 145 18.85 11.82 -6.50
N LYS A 146 18.89 13.09 -6.06
CA LYS A 146 18.52 13.47 -4.68
C LYS A 146 17.04 13.24 -4.35
N ASN A 147 16.18 13.24 -5.37
CA ASN A 147 14.74 12.99 -5.27
C ASN A 147 14.39 11.49 -5.21
N TRP A 148 15.37 10.59 -5.34
CA TRP A 148 15.11 9.16 -5.17
C TRP A 148 15.04 8.78 -3.70
N ARG A 149 14.09 7.94 -3.35
CA ARG A 149 13.83 7.49 -1.98
C ARG A 149 13.77 5.97 -1.93
N LEU A 150 14.02 5.42 -0.75
CA LEU A 150 13.64 4.04 -0.44
C LEU A 150 12.23 4.08 0.12
N ALA A 151 11.25 3.57 -0.62
CA ALA A 151 9.85 3.54 -0.20
C ALA A 151 9.68 2.87 1.18
N CYS A 152 10.50 1.86 1.46
CA CYS A 152 10.52 1.14 2.73
C CYS A 152 11.09 1.93 3.92
N GLN A 153 11.80 3.02 3.68
CA GLN A 153 12.34 3.89 4.73
C GLN A 153 11.56 5.21 4.84
N THR A 154 10.82 5.55 3.81
CA THR A 154 10.05 6.80 3.69
C THR A 154 8.70 6.67 4.37
N THR A 155 8.39 7.61 5.28
CA THR A 155 7.06 7.76 5.85
C THR A 155 6.32 8.90 5.14
N VAL A 156 5.05 8.68 4.79
CA VAL A 156 4.17 9.66 4.14
C VAL A 156 3.45 10.46 5.22
N GLY A 157 3.73 11.75 5.31
CA GLY A 157 3.06 12.72 6.17
C GLY A 157 3.02 12.36 7.66
N ASN A 158 2.21 13.13 8.38
CA ASN A 158 1.73 12.83 9.72
C ASN A 158 0.22 12.56 9.65
N PRO A 159 -0.42 12.05 10.71
CA PRO A 159 -1.86 11.74 10.69
C PRO A 159 -2.77 12.88 10.21
N ASP A 160 -2.37 14.13 10.43
CA ASP A 160 -3.14 15.33 10.05
C ASP A 160 -2.74 15.91 8.67
N SER A 161 -1.78 15.30 7.98
CA SER A 161 -1.28 15.79 6.69
C SER A 161 -2.34 15.65 5.60
N ARG A 162 -2.42 16.67 4.74
CA ARG A 162 -3.21 16.70 3.51
C ARG A 162 -2.32 17.16 2.36
N GLY A 163 -2.63 16.71 1.15
CA GLY A 163 -1.93 17.10 -0.07
C GLY A 163 -1.69 15.93 -1.02
N LEU A 164 -0.90 16.19 -2.06
CA LEU A 164 -0.59 15.23 -3.12
C LEU A 164 0.91 14.89 -3.10
N VAL A 165 1.22 13.61 -3.23
CA VAL A 165 2.58 13.12 -3.47
C VAL A 165 2.58 12.34 -4.78
N VAL A 166 3.52 12.69 -5.66
CA VAL A 166 3.65 12.05 -6.97
C VAL A 166 4.91 11.22 -7.00
N ILE A 167 4.75 9.92 -7.26
CA ILE A 167 5.81 8.92 -7.17
C ILE A 167 5.96 8.21 -8.51
N GLN A 168 7.15 8.30 -9.11
CA GLN A 168 7.54 7.44 -10.21
C GLN A 168 8.02 6.08 -9.67
N GLN A 169 7.37 5.01 -10.15
CA GLN A 169 7.74 3.63 -9.89
C GLN A 169 9.00 3.24 -10.67
N LEU A 170 9.83 2.38 -10.07
CA LEU A 170 10.98 1.73 -10.73
C LEU A 170 11.81 2.70 -11.60
N PRO A 171 12.39 3.76 -11.02
CA PRO A 171 13.01 4.83 -11.79
C PRO A 171 14.28 4.41 -12.55
N GLU A 172 14.86 3.24 -12.24
CA GLU A 172 15.93 2.63 -13.04
C GLU A 172 15.42 1.93 -14.32
N TRP A 173 14.14 1.58 -14.36
CA TRP A 173 13.50 0.80 -15.41
C TRP A 173 12.52 1.61 -16.25
N LYS A 174 12.41 2.92 -16.02
CA LYS A 174 11.66 3.81 -16.90
C LYS A 174 12.41 3.94 -18.22
N ALA A 175 11.80 3.46 -19.31
CA ALA A 175 12.39 3.50 -20.65
C ALA A 175 12.13 4.83 -21.38
N HIS A 176 11.47 5.78 -20.71
CA HIS A 176 10.98 7.02 -21.29
C HIS A 176 11.02 8.15 -20.25
N GLU A 177 11.11 9.37 -20.75
CA GLU A 177 10.80 10.57 -19.97
C GLU A 177 9.35 10.97 -20.23
N TRP A 178 8.69 11.52 -19.21
CA TRP A 178 7.34 12.05 -19.30
C TRP A 178 7.27 13.39 -18.60
N ASN A 179 6.31 14.22 -18.99
CA ASN A 179 6.12 15.55 -18.43
C ASN A 179 4.85 15.58 -17.58
N TYR A 180 5.02 15.84 -16.29
CA TYR A 180 3.95 15.91 -15.31
C TYR A 180 2.98 17.07 -15.53
N GLU A 181 3.44 18.23 -15.98
CA GLU A 181 2.58 19.40 -16.23
C GLU A 181 1.52 19.11 -17.30
N LYS A 182 1.82 18.23 -18.27
CA LYS A 182 0.85 17.81 -19.28
C LYS A 182 -0.27 16.93 -18.70
N LEU A 183 -0.01 16.16 -17.65
CA LEU A 183 -1.01 15.29 -17.01
C LEU A 183 -1.97 16.08 -16.14
N LEU A 184 -1.43 16.97 -15.30
CA LEU A 184 -2.20 17.86 -14.45
C LEU A 184 -3.23 18.65 -15.27
N PHE A 185 -2.84 19.09 -16.48
CA PHE A 185 -3.75 19.80 -17.37
C PHE A 185 -4.82 18.89 -18.00
N SER A 186 -4.47 17.65 -18.39
CA SER A 186 -5.40 16.75 -19.07
C SER A 186 -6.43 16.13 -18.13
N GLU A 187 -6.03 15.69 -16.93
CA GLU A 187 -6.92 15.06 -15.96
C GLU A 187 -7.85 16.09 -15.31
N MET A 188 -7.31 17.27 -14.95
CA MET A 188 -8.13 18.36 -14.41
C MET A 188 -9.15 18.88 -15.43
N LEU A 189 -8.84 18.87 -16.74
CA LEU A 189 -9.82 19.17 -17.79
C LEU A 189 -10.88 18.08 -17.96
N SER A 190 -10.55 16.83 -17.67
CA SER A 190 -11.51 15.72 -17.76
C SER A 190 -12.51 15.73 -16.59
N GLU A 191 -12.10 16.17 -15.40
CA GLU A 191 -12.99 16.35 -14.25
C GLU A 191 -13.92 17.57 -14.42
N ILE A 192 -13.45 18.65 -15.04
CA ILE A 192 -14.26 19.86 -15.32
C ILE A 192 -15.35 19.61 -16.39
N GLN A 193 -15.20 18.59 -17.25
CA GLN A 193 -16.18 18.26 -18.28
C GLN A 193 -17.19 17.18 -17.88
N SER A 194 -17.05 16.60 -16.68
CA SER A 194 -17.98 15.60 -16.15
C SER A 194 -19.05 16.15 -15.19
N ASP A 195 -19.01 17.46 -14.90
CA ASP A 195 -20.07 18.23 -14.21
C ASP A 195 -20.87 19.09 -15.22
#